data_AF-K9Q642-F1
#
_entry.id   AF-K9Q642-F1
#
_cell.length_a   1.000
_cell.length_b   1.000
_cell.length_c   1.000
_cell.angle_alpha   90.00
_cell.angle_beta   90.00
_cell.angle_gamma   90.00
#
_symmetry.space_group_name_H-M   'P 1'
#
loop_
_entity.id
_entity.type
_entity.pdbx_description
1 polymer ?
#
loop_
_entity_poly.entity_id
_entity_poly.type
_entity_poly.pdbx_seq_one_letter_code
_entity_poly.pdbx_strand_id
1 'polypeptide(L)'
;MPKIRCLCDEVINLSVIPNRQEFKLIWEPKIEQIIDSLVNAHQQAASNEDFEKQAYDLFYLKKPKFPQVYECPNCKRLIVFASAADKVPAFWYQQELANTETDSLRSLVEKTVDNQADEA
;
A
#
# COMPACT_ATOMS: atom_id res chain seq x y z
N MET A 1 3.22 -12.58 18.23
CA MET A 1 3.51 -11.38 17.42
C MET A 1 3.39 -11.77 15.94
N PRO A 2 2.58 -11.05 15.15
CA PRO A 2 2.44 -11.32 13.72
C PRO A 2 3.76 -11.02 13.01
N LYS A 3 4.23 -11.97 12.22
CA LYS A 3 5.49 -11.90 11.47
C LYS A 3 5.40 -12.68 10.19
N ILE A 4 6.14 -12.24 9.17
CA ILE A 4 6.32 -12.96 7.91
C ILE A 4 7.79 -13.37 7.83
N ARG A 5 8.04 -14.63 7.46
CA ARG A 5 9.39 -15.10 7.13
C ARG A 5 9.51 -15.15 5.61
N CYS A 6 10.49 -14.43 5.06
CA CYS A 6 10.79 -14.45 3.64
C CYS A 6 11.52 -15.75 3.23
N LEU A 7 11.55 -16.05 1.92
CA LEU A 7 12.32 -17.19 1.39
C LEU A 7 13.84 -17.04 1.54
N CYS A 8 14.35 -15.83 1.85
CA CYS A 8 15.76 -15.62 2.24
C CYS A 8 15.99 -15.68 3.76
N ASP A 9 15.04 -16.24 4.53
CA ASP A 9 15.00 -16.32 6.00
C ASP A 9 14.86 -15.01 6.77
N GLU A 10 14.83 -13.86 6.08
CA GLU A 10 14.55 -12.57 6.71
C GLU A 10 13.17 -12.53 7.38
N VAL A 11 13.08 -11.94 8.58
CA VAL A 11 11.83 -11.87 9.35
C VAL A 11 11.29 -10.45 9.38
N ILE A 12 10.12 -10.26 8.77
CA ILE A 12 9.39 -8.98 8.78
C ILE A 12 8.46 -8.97 10.00
N ASN A 13 8.68 -8.02 10.91
CA ASN A 13 7.81 -7.80 12.06
C ASN A 13 6.58 -6.97 11.65
N LEU A 14 5.39 -7.55 11.78
CA LEU A 14 4.13 -6.88 11.43
C LEU A 14 3.53 -6.08 12.60
N SER A 15 4.16 -6.10 13.78
CA SER A 15 3.66 -5.38 14.96
C SER A 15 3.95 -3.88 14.93
N VAL A 16 4.81 -3.42 14.02
CA VAL A 16 5.15 -2.01 13.87
C VAL A 16 4.11 -1.34 12.97
N ILE A 17 3.38 -0.36 13.51
CA ILE A 17 2.34 0.38 12.78
C ILE A 17 2.69 1.88 12.83
N PRO A 18 2.79 2.58 11.69
CA PRO A 18 2.72 2.06 10.32
C PRO A 18 3.95 1.20 9.96
N ASN A 19 3.73 0.14 9.19
CA ASN A 19 4.82 -0.72 8.74
C ASN A 19 5.46 -0.15 7.47
N ARG A 20 6.76 0.17 7.52
CA ARG A 20 7.49 0.77 6.38
C ARG A 20 7.63 -0.16 5.17
N GLN A 21 7.49 -1.47 5.39
CA GLN A 21 7.58 -2.47 4.34
C GLN A 21 6.22 -2.85 3.76
N GLU A 22 5.13 -2.27 4.28
CA GLU A 22 3.78 -2.57 3.84
C GLU A 22 3.34 -1.62 2.74
N PHE A 23 2.80 -2.21 1.68
CA PHE A 23 2.23 -1.52 0.53
C PHE A 23 0.84 -2.09 0.23
N LYS A 24 -0.02 -1.27 -0.36
CA LYS A 24 -1.32 -1.67 -0.87
C LYS A 24 -1.32 -1.53 -2.38
N LEU A 25 -1.75 -2.58 -3.07
CA LEU A 25 -1.91 -2.53 -4.52
C LEU A 25 -3.35 -2.15 -4.86
N ILE A 26 -3.52 -0.96 -5.45
CA ILE A 26 -4.82 -0.44 -5.86
C ILE A 26 -4.83 -0.40 -7.38
N TRP A 27 -5.85 -0.99 -8.00
CA TRP A 27 -5.99 -0.97 -9.45
C TRP A 27 -6.41 0.42 -9.91
N GLU A 28 -5.81 0.95 -10.98
CA GLU A 28 -6.10 2.30 -11.49
C GLU A 28 -7.60 2.60 -11.69
N PRO A 29 -8.41 1.72 -12.33
CA PRO A 29 -9.85 1.99 -12.46
C PRO A 29 -10.55 2.13 -11.10
N LYS A 30 -10.01 1.50 -10.06
CA LYS A 30 -10.54 1.64 -8.71
C LYS A 30 -10.15 2.97 -8.08
N ILE A 31 -8.97 3.51 -8.39
CA ILE A 31 -8.55 4.86 -7.99
C ILE A 31 -9.49 5.89 -8.62
N GLU A 32 -9.75 5.78 -9.94
CA GLU A 32 -10.67 6.67 -10.65
C GLU A 32 -12.07 6.64 -10.02
N GLN A 33 -12.61 5.45 -9.75
CA GLN A 33 -13.90 5.31 -9.04
C GLN A 33 -13.91 5.99 -7.67
N ILE A 34 -12.82 5.89 -6.91
CA ILE A 34 -12.70 6.54 -5.60
C ILE A 34 -12.68 8.06 -5.78
N ILE A 35 -11.95 8.58 -6.77
CA ILE A 35 -11.91 10.01 -7.09
C ILE A 35 -13.30 10.51 -7.48
N ASP A 36 -14.00 9.84 -8.39
CA ASP A 36 -15.36 10.22 -8.79
C ASP A 36 -16.31 10.21 -7.60
N SER A 37 -16.18 9.20 -6.72
CA SER A 37 -17.00 9.10 -5.50
C SER A 37 -16.70 10.24 -4.52
N LEU A 38 -15.44 10.66 -4.39
CA LEU A 38 -15.05 11.80 -3.56
C LEU A 38 -15.57 13.13 -4.10
N VAL A 39 -15.50 13.32 -5.42
CA VAL A 39 -16.06 14.52 -6.07
C VAL A 39 -17.56 14.61 -5.83
N ASN A 40 -18.27 13.50 -5.99
CA ASN A 40 -19.71 13.44 -5.72
C ASN A 40 -20.03 13.69 -4.24
N ALA A 41 -19.26 13.10 -3.32
CA ALA A 41 -19.42 13.32 -1.88
C ALA A 41 -19.22 14.80 -1.52
N HIS A 42 -18.20 15.45 -2.09
CA HIS A 42 -17.96 16.87 -1.87
C HIS A 42 -19.09 17.75 -2.39
N GLN A 43 -19.69 17.42 -3.54
CA GLN A 43 -20.81 18.17 -4.10
C GLN A 43 -22.10 18.03 -3.28
N GLN A 44 -22.28 16.90 -2.60
CA GLN A 44 -23.50 16.58 -1.85
C GLN A 44 -23.39 16.89 -0.35
N ALA A 45 -22.17 17.09 0.17
CA ALA A 45 -21.94 17.29 1.59
C ALA A 45 -22.58 18.60 2.09
N ALA A 46 -23.29 18.50 3.21
CA ALA A 46 -23.90 19.65 3.86
C ALA A 46 -22.91 20.48 4.70
N SER A 47 -21.75 19.89 5.02
CA SER A 47 -20.67 20.51 5.79
C SER A 47 -19.34 19.79 5.55
N ASN A 48 -18.24 20.38 6.02
CA ASN A 48 -16.91 19.75 5.96
C ASN A 48 -16.86 18.43 6.77
N GLU A 49 -17.48 18.38 7.94
CA GLU A 49 -17.55 17.16 8.77
C GLU A 49 -18.31 16.04 8.07
N ASP A 50 -19.38 16.38 7.35
CA ASP A 50 -20.15 15.41 6.56
C ASP A 50 -19.30 14.87 5.39
N PHE A 51 -18.58 15.75 4.69
CA PHE A 51 -17.63 15.35 3.66
C PHE A 51 -16.52 14.44 4.22
N GLU A 52 -15.89 14.81 5.33
CA GLU A 52 -14.84 14.01 5.97
C GLU A 52 -15.32 12.60 6.33
N LYS A 53 -16.55 12.49 6.83
CA LYS A 53 -17.16 11.20 7.14
C LYS A 53 -17.40 10.38 5.87
N GLN A 54 -17.94 10.99 4.82
CA GLN A 54 -18.15 10.30 3.54
C GLN A 54 -16.83 9.87 2.90
N ALA A 55 -15.81 10.72 2.93
CA ALA A 55 -14.47 10.39 2.46
C ALA A 55 -13.86 9.24 3.28
N TYR A 56 -13.99 9.27 4.61
CA TYR A 56 -13.56 8.19 5.47
C TYR A 56 -14.22 6.87 5.08
N ASP A 57 -15.53 6.84 4.85
CA ASP A 57 -16.26 5.63 4.46
C ASP A 57 -15.82 5.07 3.09
N LEU A 58 -15.41 5.95 2.15
CA LEU A 58 -14.88 5.53 0.85
C LEU A 58 -13.53 4.82 0.95
N PHE A 59 -12.64 5.28 1.82
CA PHE A 59 -11.32 4.67 2.03
C PHE A 59 -11.35 3.52 3.05
N TYR A 60 -12.23 3.61 4.05
CA TYR A 60 -12.40 2.61 5.10
C TYR A 60 -13.45 1.57 4.70
N LEU A 61 -13.14 0.83 3.62
CA LEU A 61 -13.90 -0.38 3.32
C LEU A 61 -13.72 -1.36 4.48
N LYS A 62 -14.80 -1.70 5.20
CA LYS A 62 -14.78 -2.68 6.31
C LYS A 62 -14.13 -4.03 5.95
N LYS A 63 -14.00 -4.31 4.64
CA LYS A 63 -13.21 -5.42 4.07
C LYS A 63 -12.53 -4.93 2.79
N PRO A 64 -11.37 -4.27 2.85
CA PRO A 64 -10.68 -3.86 1.65
C PRO A 64 -10.23 -5.13 0.92
N LYS A 65 -10.70 -5.31 -0.32
CA LYS A 65 -10.23 -6.39 -1.21
C LYS A 65 -9.03 -5.91 -2.03
N PHE A 66 -8.09 -5.24 -1.38
CA PHE A 66 -6.84 -4.85 -2.01
C PHE A 66 -5.79 -5.88 -1.64
N PRO A 67 -5.00 -6.37 -2.61
CA PRO A 67 -3.83 -7.16 -2.29
C PRO A 67 -2.92 -6.38 -1.34
N GLN A 68 -2.51 -7.04 -0.27
CA GLN A 68 -1.54 -6.51 0.68
C GLN A 68 -0.17 -7.03 0.29
N VAL A 69 0.80 -6.13 0.21
CA VAL A 69 2.15 -6.44 -0.25
C VAL A 69 3.14 -6.07 0.84
N TYR A 70 4.07 -6.97 1.13
CA TYR A 70 5.20 -6.69 2.01
C TYR A 70 6.51 -6.81 1.23
N GLU A 71 7.38 -5.81 1.33
CA GLU A 71 8.72 -5.87 0.75
C GLU A 71 9.72 -6.43 1.75
N CYS A 72 10.52 -7.42 1.33
CA CYS A 72 11.59 -7.92 2.16
C CYS A 72 12.73 -6.89 2.23
N PRO A 73 13.14 -6.42 3.43
CA PRO A 73 14.19 -5.41 3.53
C PRO A 73 15.55 -5.90 3.03
N ASN A 74 15.80 -7.22 3.14
CA ASN A 74 17.05 -7.86 2.75
C ASN A 74 17.14 -8.14 1.24
N CYS A 75 16.23 -8.96 0.69
CA CYS A 75 16.30 -9.39 -0.71
C CYS A 75 15.35 -8.64 -1.67
N LYS A 76 14.59 -7.66 -1.18
CA LYS A 76 13.62 -6.85 -1.94
C LYS A 76 12.45 -7.62 -2.56
N ARG A 77 12.33 -8.92 -2.28
CA ARG A 77 11.19 -9.75 -2.69
C ARG A 77 9.89 -9.17 -2.17
N LEU A 78 8.91 -9.08 -3.05
CA LEU A 78 7.53 -8.73 -2.72
C LEU A 78 6.76 -9.99 -2.31
N ILE A 79 6.07 -9.90 -1.19
CA ILE A 79 5.25 -10.95 -0.60
C ILE A 79 3.80 -10.51 -0.74
N VAL A 80 3.04 -11.16 -1.62
CA VAL A 80 1.70 -10.68 -2.00
C VAL A 80 0.64 -11.56 -1.37
N PHE A 81 -0.29 -10.95 -0.64
CA PHE A 81 -1.50 -11.57 -0.11
C PHE A 81 -2.71 -11.06 -0.89
N ALA A 82 -3.62 -11.94 -1.29
CA ALA A 82 -4.82 -11.54 -2.00
C ALA A 82 -5.80 -10.78 -1.07
N SER A 83 -5.78 -11.12 0.21
CA SER A 83 -6.48 -10.43 1.29
C SER A 83 -5.58 -10.28 2.52
N ALA A 84 -5.75 -9.19 3.28
CA ALA A 84 -5.05 -8.97 4.54
C ALA A 84 -5.36 -10.04 5.63
N ALA A 85 -6.42 -10.83 5.45
CA ALA A 85 -6.78 -11.92 6.35
C ALA A 85 -6.12 -13.27 5.96
N ASP A 86 -5.43 -13.33 4.82
CA ASP A 86 -4.81 -14.56 4.34
C ASP A 86 -3.62 -14.95 5.23
N LYS A 87 -3.50 -16.24 5.53
CA LYS A 87 -2.40 -16.78 6.35
C LYS A 87 -1.16 -17.11 5.54
N VAL A 88 -1.31 -17.23 4.22
CA VAL A 88 -0.26 -17.61 3.29
C VAL A 88 -0.23 -16.62 2.13
N PRO A 89 0.95 -16.28 1.60
CA PRO A 89 1.04 -15.45 0.41
C PRO A 89 0.38 -16.14 -0.78
N ALA A 90 -0.32 -15.36 -1.61
CA ALA A 90 -0.83 -15.81 -2.89
C ALA A 90 0.33 -16.11 -3.86
N PHE A 91 1.36 -15.25 -3.86
CA PHE A 91 2.60 -15.47 -4.60
C PHE A 91 3.74 -14.61 -4.05
N TRP A 92 4.95 -14.94 -4.51
CA TRP A 92 6.18 -14.22 -4.23
C TRP A 92 6.70 -13.64 -5.54
N TYR A 93 7.08 -12.36 -5.54
CA TYR A 93 7.62 -11.72 -6.72
C TYR A 93 9.03 -11.19 -6.43
N GLN A 94 9.99 -11.61 -7.24
CA GLN A 94 11.34 -11.07 -7.27
C GLN A 94 11.49 -10.39 -8.63
N GLN A 95 11.82 -9.09 -8.62
CA GLN A 95 12.18 -8.41 -9.84
C GLN A 95 13.45 -9.05 -10.42
N GLU A 96 13.40 -9.50 -11.67
CA GLU A 96 14.59 -9.92 -12.39
C GLU A 96 15.50 -8.69 -12.55
N LEU A 97 16.83 -8.88 -12.45
CA LEU A 97 17.87 -7.83 -12.50
C LEU A 97 17.97 -7.09 -13.85
N ALA A 98 16.87 -7.00 -14.61
CA ALA A 98 16.78 -6.29 -15.86
C ALA A 98 16.82 -4.77 -15.59
N ASN A 99 18.03 -4.22 -15.44
CA ASN A 99 18.40 -2.81 -15.60
C ASN A 99 17.28 -1.78 -15.39
N THR A 100 16.79 -1.64 -14.17
CA THR A 100 15.92 -0.51 -13.78
C THR A 100 16.60 0.29 -12.68
N GLU A 101 16.53 1.62 -12.76
CA GLU A 101 17.12 2.57 -11.78
C GLU A 101 16.54 2.47 -10.35
N THR A 102 15.65 1.50 -10.11
CA THR A 102 15.02 1.27 -8.81
C THR A 102 14.78 -0.20 -8.57
N ASP A 103 15.52 -0.73 -7.59
CA ASP A 103 15.49 -2.15 -7.18
C ASP A 103 14.51 -2.42 -6.02
N SER A 104 13.75 -1.40 -5.59
CA SER A 104 12.91 -1.48 -4.40
C SER A 104 11.76 -0.45 -4.42
N LEU A 105 10.57 -0.89 -4.01
CA LEU A 105 9.40 -0.02 -3.82
C LEU A 105 9.66 1.00 -2.70
N ARG A 106 10.34 0.58 -1.63
CA ARG A 106 10.70 1.50 -0.54
C ARG A 106 11.60 2.62 -1.03
N SER A 107 12.61 2.30 -1.84
CA SER A 107 13.52 3.30 -2.41
C SER A 107 12.80 4.27 -3.36
N LEU A 108 11.79 3.81 -4.11
CA LEU A 108 10.93 4.69 -4.91
C LEU A 108 10.19 5.70 -4.03
N VAL A 109 9.54 5.24 -2.95
CA VAL A 109 8.82 6.13 -2.03
C VAL A 109 9.76 7.16 -1.40
N GLU A 110 10.93 6.73 -0.94
CA GLU A 110 11.92 7.63 -0.32
C GLU A 110 12.38 8.72 -1.30
N LYS A 111 12.75 8.35 -2.54
CA LYS A 111 13.09 9.33 -3.58
C LYS A 111 11.96 10.34 -3.83
N THR A 112 10.71 9.88 -3.82
CA THR A 112 9.55 10.74 -4.14
C THR A 112 9.19 11.69 -2.99
N VAL A 113 9.35 11.25 -1.74
CA VAL A 113 9.09 12.06 -0.55
C VAL A 113 10.19 13.10 -0.32
N ASP A 114 11.46 12.73 -0.53
CA ASP A 114 12.58 13.66 -0.34
C ASP A 114 12.57 14.79 -1.39
N ASN A 115 12.17 14.50 -2.64
CA ASN A 115 12.00 15.52 -3.68
C ASN A 115 10.89 16.55 -3.36
N GLN A 116 9.91 16.21 -2.54
CA GLN A 116 8.86 17.15 -2.11
C GLN A 116 9.29 18.05 -0.95
N ALA A 117 10.38 17.73 -0.25
CA ALA A 117 10.92 18.54 0.84
C ALA A 117 11.89 19.63 0.36
N ASP A 118 12.54 19.43 -0.81
CA ASP A 118 13.50 20.38 -1.39
C ASP A 118 12.86 21.46 -2.29
N GLU A 119 11.56 21.36 -2.58
CA GLU A 119 10.78 22.34 -3.36
C GLU A 119 9.85 23.24 -2.50
N ALA A 120 9.94 23.16 -1.16
CA ALA A 120 9.11 23.92 -0.22
C ALA A 120 9.85 25.07 0.49
#